data_AF-A0A536VPJ8-F1
#
_entry.id   AF-A0A536VPJ8-F1
#
_cell.length_a   1.000
_cell.length_b   1.000
_cell.length_c   1.000
_cell.angle_alpha   90.00
_cell.angle_beta   90.00
_cell.angle_gamma   90.00
#
_symmetry.space_group_name_H-M   'P 1'
#
loop_
_entity.id
_entity.type
_entity.pdbx_description
1 polymer ?
#
loop_
_entity_poly.entity_id
_entity_poly.type
_entity_poly.pdbx_seq_one_letter_code
_entity_poly.pdbx_strand_id
1 'polypeptide(L)'
;MIRIFLSTLARAAGAALLAFTAVAHAVTLNNSFGAQPFLDTALGGTTAALRPELAGVVLEDVIQSFSFGALNISGTVQNRVVRENGTGTLDFYWRILVDAGSTGGGIDTFRLGDFGYSFLTDADWRIDGLGSAAPHIARLFNPATHPSGDINFLFEDPPVPAGDVGSRFFFLHTDATNYASTAFYDLLGGPNQTLSSEFSTFAPAPAVPEPSSVLLMSVGLAGIGVVARRRMRG
;
A
#
# COMPACT_ATOMS: atom_id res chain seq x y z
N MET A 1 8.11 -0.55 82.20
CA MET A 1 6.68 -0.14 82.23
C MET A 1 6.20 -0.15 80.78
N ILE A 2 5.60 -1.27 80.32
CA ILE A 2 4.14 -1.41 80.01
C ILE A 2 3.78 -0.65 78.71
N ARG A 3 3.72 -1.33 77.54
CA ARG A 3 2.51 -1.87 76.80
C ARG A 3 1.73 -0.73 76.08
N ILE A 4 1.20 -0.75 74.84
CA ILE A 4 0.48 -1.73 73.98
C ILE A 4 0.05 -0.93 72.68
N PHE A 5 0.32 -1.35 71.43
CA PHE A 5 -0.56 -1.94 70.36
C PHE A 5 -0.87 -1.07 69.10
N LEU A 6 -0.82 -1.76 67.93
CA LEU A 6 -1.66 -1.64 66.70
C LEU A 6 -1.56 -0.36 65.85
N SER A 7 -1.70 -0.34 64.51
CA SER A 7 -2.16 -1.33 63.52
C SER A 7 -1.87 -0.82 62.10
N THR A 8 -1.46 -1.75 61.21
CA THR A 8 -1.75 -1.87 59.76
C THR A 8 -2.11 -0.63 58.93
N LEU A 9 -1.38 -0.41 57.83
CA LEU A 9 -1.95 -0.37 56.47
C LEU A 9 -0.85 -0.47 55.41
N ALA A 10 -0.61 -1.70 54.94
CA ALA A 10 0.03 -1.93 53.66
C ALA A 10 -0.97 -1.57 52.55
N ARG A 11 -0.64 -0.59 51.72
CA ARG A 11 -1.34 -0.34 50.45
C ARG A 11 -0.37 -0.62 49.32
N ALA A 12 -0.37 -1.87 48.85
CA ALA A 12 0.15 -2.20 47.53
C ALA A 12 -0.90 -1.75 46.50
N ALA A 13 -0.64 -0.62 45.83
CA ALA A 13 -1.37 -0.24 44.63
C ALA A 13 -0.71 -0.95 43.44
N GLY A 14 -1.15 -2.18 43.16
CA GLY A 14 -0.87 -2.84 41.90
C GLY A 14 -1.73 -2.20 40.82
N ALA A 15 -1.19 -1.23 40.09
CA ALA A 15 -1.79 -0.74 38.86
C ALA A 15 -1.66 -1.83 37.81
N ALA A 16 -2.75 -2.54 37.54
CA ALA A 16 -2.86 -3.44 36.40
C ALA A 16 -2.87 -2.57 35.13
N LEU A 17 -1.71 -2.42 34.50
CA LEU A 17 -1.60 -1.85 33.17
C LEU A 17 -2.19 -2.87 32.19
N LEU A 18 -3.48 -2.72 31.87
CA LEU A 18 -4.08 -3.38 30.71
C LEU A 18 -3.44 -2.74 29.47
N ALA A 19 -2.30 -3.29 29.05
CA ALA A 19 -1.74 -3.01 27.74
C ALA A 19 -2.73 -3.54 26.70
N PHE A 20 -3.52 -2.65 26.10
CA PHE A 20 -4.21 -2.94 24.86
C PHE A 20 -3.13 -3.16 23.80
N THR A 21 -2.70 -4.40 23.62
CA THR A 21 -1.96 -4.81 22.43
C THR A 21 -2.94 -4.69 21.26
N ALA A 22 -3.01 -3.53 20.64
CA ALA A 22 -3.60 -3.39 19.32
C ALA A 22 -2.84 -4.37 18.42
N VAL A 23 -3.52 -5.42 17.97
CA VAL A 23 -2.91 -6.43 17.11
C VAL A 23 -2.76 -5.79 15.74
N ALA A 24 -1.51 -5.57 15.34
CA ALA A 24 -1.13 -4.82 14.15
C ALA A 24 -1.36 -5.66 12.87
N HIS A 25 -2.54 -5.54 12.28
CA HIS A 25 -2.93 -6.18 11.03
C HIS A 25 -3.27 -5.12 9.98
N ALA A 26 -2.98 -5.41 8.71
CA ALA A 26 -3.49 -4.55 7.65
C ALA A 26 -5.01 -4.52 7.67
N VAL A 27 -5.56 -3.33 7.39
CA VAL A 27 -6.96 -3.04 7.67
C VAL A 27 -7.74 -3.13 6.37
N THR A 28 -8.75 -4.01 6.34
CA THR A 28 -9.67 -4.10 5.20
C THR A 28 -10.24 -2.73 4.89
N LEU A 29 -10.12 -2.32 3.63
CA LEU A 29 -10.62 -1.02 3.20
C LEU A 29 -12.14 -0.98 3.31
N ASN A 30 -12.66 0.03 3.99
CA ASN A 30 -14.10 0.23 4.05
C ASN A 30 -14.63 0.66 2.67
N ASN A 31 -15.37 -0.23 2.03
CA ASN A 31 -15.98 -0.03 0.70
C ASN A 31 -17.51 0.03 0.74
N SER A 32 -18.11 0.17 1.94
CA SER A 32 -19.56 0.21 2.13
C SER A 32 -20.13 1.61 1.87
N PHE A 33 -20.08 2.04 0.61
CA PHE A 33 -20.54 3.37 0.21
C PHE A 33 -22.05 3.53 0.33
N GLY A 34 -22.45 4.60 1.03
CA GLY A 34 -23.78 5.20 0.92
C GLY A 34 -23.73 6.42 -0.01
N ALA A 35 -24.25 7.56 0.47
CA ALA A 35 -24.19 8.83 -0.26
C ALA A 35 -22.90 9.63 -0.02
N GLN A 36 -21.98 9.13 0.82
CA GLN A 36 -20.74 9.85 1.15
C GLN A 36 -19.77 9.88 -0.03
N PRO A 37 -19.01 10.98 -0.24
CA PRO A 37 -18.08 11.11 -1.35
C PRO A 37 -16.82 10.25 -1.18
N PHE A 38 -16.48 9.86 0.04
CA PHE A 38 -15.35 9.01 0.39
C PHE A 38 -15.60 8.29 1.72
N LEU A 39 -14.79 7.28 2.01
CA LEU A 39 -14.74 6.56 3.28
C LEU A 39 -13.31 6.53 3.80
N ASP A 40 -13.14 6.78 5.10
CA ASP A 40 -11.83 6.75 5.75
C ASP A 40 -11.63 5.44 6.51
N THR A 41 -10.47 4.83 6.30
CA THR A 41 -10.00 3.64 7.03
C THR A 41 -8.76 4.03 7.83
N ALA A 42 -8.81 3.90 9.16
CA ALA A 42 -7.66 4.19 10.01
C ALA A 42 -6.58 3.11 9.88
N LEU A 43 -5.32 3.52 9.78
CA LEU A 43 -4.16 2.64 9.58
C LEU A 43 -3.31 2.55 10.85
N GLY A 44 -3.26 1.36 11.45
CA GLY A 44 -2.55 1.11 12.70
C GLY A 44 -1.09 0.71 12.55
N GLY A 45 -0.67 0.37 11.33
CA GLY A 45 0.61 -0.25 11.04
C GLY A 45 0.57 -1.77 11.26
N THR A 46 1.40 -2.47 10.51
CA THR A 46 1.64 -3.92 10.64
C THR A 46 3.14 -4.26 10.58
N THR A 47 3.49 -5.54 10.68
CA THR A 47 4.87 -6.04 10.56
C THR A 47 4.89 -7.26 9.65
N ALA A 48 6.03 -7.55 9.04
CA ALA A 48 6.22 -8.80 8.28
C ALA A 48 6.11 -10.04 9.18
N ALA A 49 6.33 -9.92 10.49
CA ALA A 49 6.10 -11.02 11.42
C ALA A 49 4.60 -11.32 11.61
N LEU A 50 3.74 -10.31 11.59
CA LEU A 50 2.29 -10.45 11.72
C LEU A 50 1.58 -10.74 10.39
N ARG A 51 2.19 -10.29 9.28
CA ARG A 51 1.73 -10.51 7.91
C ARG A 51 2.90 -11.05 7.05
N PRO A 52 3.31 -12.33 7.21
CA PRO A 52 4.44 -12.92 6.48
C PRO A 52 4.31 -12.87 4.96
N GLU A 53 3.10 -12.81 4.43
CA GLU A 53 2.80 -12.63 3.02
C GLU A 53 3.44 -11.36 2.42
N LEU A 54 3.62 -10.31 3.22
CA LEU A 54 4.24 -9.04 2.83
C LEU A 54 5.76 -9.14 2.62
N ALA A 55 6.38 -10.27 2.98
CA ALA A 55 7.80 -10.54 2.77
C ALA A 55 8.06 -11.31 1.46
N GLY A 56 7.26 -11.02 0.44
CA GLY A 56 7.33 -11.64 -0.88
C GLY A 56 8.55 -11.24 -1.72
N VAL A 57 8.58 -11.72 -2.96
CA VAL A 57 9.61 -11.38 -3.95
C VAL A 57 9.32 -10.01 -4.53
N VAL A 58 10.29 -9.09 -4.45
CA VAL A 58 10.21 -7.79 -5.14
C VAL A 58 10.33 -8.02 -6.64
N LEU A 59 9.29 -7.68 -7.39
CA LEU A 59 9.27 -7.75 -8.86
C LEU A 59 9.74 -6.43 -9.48
N GLU A 60 9.34 -5.31 -8.88
CA GLU A 60 9.69 -3.96 -9.32
C GLU A 60 10.17 -3.14 -8.14
N ASP A 61 11.18 -2.28 -8.37
CA ASP A 61 11.65 -1.28 -7.41
C ASP A 61 12.11 -0.04 -8.20
N VAL A 62 11.20 0.92 -8.34
CA VAL A 62 11.38 2.11 -9.19
C VAL A 62 11.39 3.35 -8.31
N ILE A 63 12.37 4.22 -8.53
CA ILE A 63 12.50 5.51 -7.84
C ILE A 63 12.18 6.64 -8.81
N GLN A 64 11.22 7.49 -8.46
CA GLN A 64 10.81 8.66 -9.24
C GLN A 64 11.05 9.93 -8.43
N SER A 65 11.74 10.90 -9.02
CA SER A 65 11.96 12.21 -8.39
C SER A 65 10.74 13.10 -8.55
N PHE A 66 10.46 13.91 -7.52
CA PHE A 66 9.43 14.95 -7.58
C PHE A 66 10.01 16.31 -7.16
N SER A 67 9.35 17.38 -7.60
CA SER A 67 9.64 18.74 -7.15
C SER A 67 8.42 19.65 -7.22
N PHE A 68 8.22 20.43 -6.18
CA PHE A 68 7.29 21.55 -6.08
C PHE A 68 8.10 22.84 -6.24
N GLY A 69 8.47 23.18 -7.48
CA GLY A 69 9.44 24.25 -7.74
C GLY A 69 9.09 25.60 -7.09
N ALA A 70 7.80 25.92 -6.94
CA ALA A 70 7.35 27.16 -6.28
C ALA A 70 7.45 27.13 -4.74
N LEU A 71 7.48 25.95 -4.13
CA LEU A 71 7.53 25.78 -2.67
C LEU A 71 8.91 25.36 -2.15
N ASN A 72 9.85 25.04 -3.04
CA ASN A 72 11.13 24.44 -2.65
C ASN A 72 10.92 23.17 -1.79
N ILE A 73 10.12 22.24 -2.33
CA ILE A 73 9.99 20.87 -1.82
C ILE A 73 10.44 19.94 -2.94
N SER A 74 11.36 19.03 -2.66
CA SER A 74 11.83 18.02 -3.62
C SER A 74 12.11 16.71 -2.91
N GLY A 75 12.24 15.65 -3.69
CA GLY A 75 12.60 14.34 -3.16
C GLY A 75 12.31 13.23 -4.14
N THR A 76 12.06 12.04 -3.60
CA THR A 76 11.77 10.85 -4.38
C THR A 76 10.64 10.04 -3.78
N VAL A 77 9.85 9.39 -4.64
CA VAL A 77 8.99 8.28 -4.27
C VAL A 77 9.60 6.99 -4.78
N GLN A 78 9.69 6.00 -3.91
CA GLN A 78 10.07 4.64 -4.25
C GLN A 78 8.80 3.79 -4.35
N ASN A 79 8.55 3.22 -5.52
CA ASN A 79 7.41 2.34 -5.81
C ASN A 79 7.91 0.91 -5.91
N ARG A 80 7.23 -0.04 -5.27
CA ARG A 80 7.54 -1.47 -5.43
C ARG A 80 6.30 -2.27 -5.73
N VAL A 81 6.50 -3.32 -6.51
CA VAL A 81 5.55 -4.42 -6.67
C VAL A 81 6.18 -5.65 -6.02
N VAL A 82 5.48 -6.26 -5.09
CA VAL A 82 5.94 -7.45 -4.36
C VAL A 82 4.95 -8.58 -4.61
N ARG A 83 5.46 -9.77 -4.90
CA ARG A 83 4.65 -10.97 -5.09
C ARG A 83 4.74 -11.86 -3.87
N GLU A 84 3.59 -12.20 -3.31
CA GLU A 84 3.48 -13.18 -2.23
C GLU A 84 3.96 -14.57 -2.69
N ASN A 85 4.73 -15.28 -1.86
CA ASN A 85 5.21 -16.63 -2.18
C ASN A 85 4.12 -17.72 -2.14
N GLY A 86 3.01 -17.52 -1.42
CA GLY A 86 1.96 -18.52 -1.22
C GLY A 86 0.91 -18.47 -2.33
N THR A 87 0.16 -17.38 -2.39
CA THR A 87 -0.94 -17.20 -3.35
C THR A 87 -0.48 -16.66 -4.71
N GLY A 88 0.70 -16.05 -4.78
CA GLY A 88 1.18 -15.35 -5.97
C GLY A 88 0.50 -14.00 -6.22
N THR A 89 -0.30 -13.51 -5.26
CA THR A 89 -0.92 -12.18 -5.32
C THR A 89 0.12 -11.07 -5.15
N LEU A 90 -0.31 -9.83 -5.41
CA LEU A 90 0.57 -8.67 -5.49
C LEU A 90 0.24 -7.64 -4.42
N ASP A 91 1.31 -7.13 -3.82
CA ASP A 91 1.31 -5.97 -2.95
C ASP A 91 2.00 -4.80 -3.66
N PHE A 92 1.41 -3.61 -3.54
CA PHE A 92 1.94 -2.38 -4.13
C PHE A 92 2.38 -1.47 -3.00
N TYR A 93 3.67 -1.14 -2.97
CA TYR A 93 4.28 -0.35 -1.91
C TYR A 93 4.76 0.99 -2.42
N TRP A 94 4.67 1.99 -1.55
CA TRP A 94 5.23 3.31 -1.77
C TRP A 94 6.00 3.78 -0.54
N ARG A 95 7.06 4.55 -0.79
CA ARG A 95 7.81 5.26 0.24
C ARG A 95 8.24 6.63 -0.28
N ILE A 96 8.00 7.65 0.52
CA ILE A 96 8.31 9.04 0.18
C ILE A 96 9.55 9.45 0.95
N LEU A 97 10.54 10.00 0.25
CA LEU A 97 11.69 10.68 0.85
C LEU A 97 11.66 12.13 0.38
N VAL A 98 11.76 13.06 1.32
CA VAL A 98 11.80 14.50 1.05
C VAL A 98 13.22 14.98 1.30
N ASP A 99 13.83 15.64 0.33
CA ASP A 99 15.22 16.07 0.41
C ASP A 99 15.44 16.99 1.62
N ALA A 100 16.57 16.83 2.30
CA ALA A 100 16.93 17.61 3.49
C ALA A 100 16.97 19.14 3.24
N GLY A 101 17.17 19.57 1.98
CA GLY A 101 17.16 20.97 1.57
C GLY A 101 15.76 21.56 1.35
N SER A 102 14.70 20.76 1.44
CA SER A 102 13.33 21.23 1.28
C SER A 102 12.92 22.16 2.42
N THR A 103 12.34 23.31 2.09
CA THR A 103 11.92 24.33 3.07
C THR A 103 10.43 24.66 3.00
N GLY A 104 9.72 24.14 1.99
CA GLY A 104 8.30 24.43 1.76
C GLY A 104 7.31 23.70 2.67
N GLY A 105 7.79 22.91 3.63
CA GLY A 105 7.00 21.98 4.42
C GLY A 105 7.29 20.52 4.06
N GLY A 106 6.39 19.63 4.49
CA GLY A 106 6.45 18.20 4.19
C GLY A 106 5.44 17.77 3.12
N ILE A 107 5.25 16.46 3.00
CA ILE A 107 4.18 15.87 2.18
C ILE A 107 3.05 15.41 3.11
N ASP A 108 1.87 15.97 2.87
CA ASP A 108 0.67 15.77 3.68
C ASP A 108 -0.19 14.62 3.14
N THR A 109 -0.20 14.40 1.83
CA THR A 109 -0.99 13.33 1.20
C THR A 109 -0.30 12.74 -0.01
N PHE A 110 -0.36 11.42 -0.13
CA PHE A 110 -0.11 10.70 -1.37
C PHE A 110 -1.45 10.34 -2.01
N ARG A 111 -1.70 10.81 -3.23
CA ARG A 111 -3.00 10.64 -3.90
C ARG A 111 -2.81 9.71 -5.08
N LEU A 112 -3.51 8.58 -5.06
CA LEU A 112 -3.45 7.53 -6.07
C LEU A 112 -4.72 7.57 -6.91
N GLY A 113 -4.57 7.58 -8.22
CA GLY A 113 -5.66 7.50 -9.18
C GLY A 113 -5.55 6.25 -10.06
N ASP A 114 -6.69 5.80 -10.56
CA ASP A 114 -6.80 4.69 -11.52
C ASP A 114 -6.25 3.34 -11.04
N PHE A 115 -6.29 3.05 -9.73
CA PHE A 115 -5.76 1.79 -9.19
C PHE A 115 -6.69 0.58 -9.43
N GLY A 116 -8.00 0.81 -9.57
CA GLY A 116 -9.01 -0.21 -9.82
C GLY A 116 -9.64 -0.82 -8.55
N TYR A 117 -10.93 -0.58 -8.32
CA TYR A 117 -11.64 -1.05 -7.11
C TYR A 117 -11.70 -2.57 -6.95
N SER A 118 -11.78 -3.31 -8.05
CA SER A 118 -12.07 -4.75 -8.00
C SER A 118 -10.99 -5.58 -7.33
N PHE A 119 -9.78 -5.02 -7.19
CA PHE A 119 -8.61 -5.70 -6.64
C PHE A 119 -8.23 -5.21 -5.24
N LEU A 120 -8.92 -4.19 -4.71
CA LEU A 120 -8.63 -3.62 -3.40
C LEU A 120 -9.11 -4.55 -2.30
N THR A 121 -8.19 -5.02 -1.46
CA THR A 121 -8.51 -5.85 -0.29
C THR A 121 -8.27 -5.08 1.01
N ASP A 122 -7.02 -4.75 1.30
CA ASP A 122 -6.61 -4.04 2.50
C ASP A 122 -5.45 -3.06 2.24
N ALA A 123 -5.22 -2.17 3.20
CA ALA A 123 -4.16 -1.19 3.17
C ALA A 123 -3.52 -1.05 4.56
N ASP A 124 -2.22 -0.78 4.60
CA ASP A 124 -1.51 -0.41 5.83
C ASP A 124 -0.10 0.13 5.55
N TRP A 125 0.73 0.21 6.60
CA TRP A 125 2.14 0.52 6.53
C TRP A 125 2.99 -0.38 7.44
N ARG A 126 4.29 -0.46 7.16
CA ARG A 126 5.21 -1.36 7.87
C ARG A 126 5.94 -0.69 9.04
N ILE A 127 5.66 -1.18 10.25
CA ILE A 127 6.30 -0.78 11.52
C ILE A 127 7.76 -1.25 11.60
N ASP A 128 8.11 -2.33 10.93
CA ASP A 128 9.47 -2.90 10.89
C ASP A 128 10.29 -2.44 9.66
N GLY A 129 9.76 -1.49 8.89
CA GLY A 129 10.44 -0.88 7.75
C GLY A 129 11.26 0.36 8.12
N LEU A 130 12.04 0.85 7.15
CA LEU A 130 12.72 2.16 7.23
C LEU A 130 11.69 3.29 7.25
N GLY A 131 12.07 4.43 7.82
CA GLY A 131 11.23 5.63 7.87
C GLY A 131 10.54 5.87 9.22
N SER A 132 9.97 7.06 9.38
CA SER A 132 9.35 7.47 10.64
C SER A 132 7.93 7.99 10.47
N ALA A 133 7.63 8.69 9.37
CA ALA A 133 6.28 9.15 9.07
C ALA A 133 5.43 8.01 8.49
N ALA A 134 4.17 7.90 8.87
CA ALA A 134 3.25 6.90 8.33
C ALA A 134 1.90 7.56 8.05
N PRO A 135 1.18 7.08 7.02
CA PRO A 135 -0.18 7.54 6.82
C PRO A 135 -1.06 6.98 7.94
N HIS A 136 -1.97 7.79 8.46
CA HIS A 136 -2.90 7.39 9.50
C HIS A 136 -4.29 7.04 8.94
N ILE A 137 -4.59 7.48 7.72
CA ILE A 137 -5.84 7.17 7.00
C ILE A 137 -5.53 6.72 5.56
N ALA A 138 -6.20 5.67 5.13
CA ALA A 138 -6.49 5.39 3.72
C ALA A 138 -7.93 5.86 3.42
N ARG A 139 -8.06 6.89 2.59
CA ARG A 139 -9.34 7.45 2.14
C ARG A 139 -9.68 6.89 0.78
N LEU A 140 -10.71 6.05 0.72
CA LEU A 140 -11.23 5.48 -0.52
C LEU A 140 -12.36 6.36 -1.05
N PHE A 141 -12.29 6.78 -2.32
CA PHE A 141 -13.33 7.61 -2.92
C PHE A 141 -14.53 6.77 -3.37
N ASN A 142 -15.68 7.42 -3.52
CA ASN A 142 -16.90 6.73 -3.94
C ASN A 142 -16.82 6.34 -5.43
N PRO A 143 -17.04 5.06 -5.80
CA PRO A 143 -16.96 4.61 -7.19
C PRO A 143 -18.03 5.25 -8.10
N ALA A 144 -19.11 5.80 -7.54
CA ALA A 144 -20.10 6.55 -8.33
C ALA A 144 -19.53 7.85 -8.92
N THR A 145 -18.54 8.47 -8.27
CA THR A 145 -17.91 9.72 -8.71
C THR A 145 -16.47 9.54 -9.18
N HIS A 146 -15.75 8.56 -8.63
CA HIS A 146 -14.38 8.23 -8.99
C HIS A 146 -14.33 6.74 -9.35
N PRO A 147 -14.85 6.32 -10.52
CA PRO A 147 -15.05 4.91 -10.86
C PRO A 147 -13.76 4.11 -11.06
N SER A 148 -12.61 4.78 -11.16
CA SER A 148 -11.33 4.17 -11.50
C SER A 148 -10.49 3.73 -10.30
N GLY A 149 -10.92 3.99 -9.06
CA GLY A 149 -10.28 3.43 -7.87
C GLY A 149 -9.32 4.39 -7.19
N ASP A 150 -9.81 5.57 -6.86
CA ASP A 150 -8.98 6.63 -6.27
C ASP A 150 -8.86 6.43 -4.76
N ILE A 151 -7.62 6.57 -4.26
CA ILE A 151 -7.27 6.42 -2.85
C ILE A 151 -6.30 7.53 -2.45
N ASN A 152 -6.52 8.14 -1.29
CA ASN A 152 -5.52 8.99 -0.66
C ASN A 152 -4.95 8.32 0.59
N PHE A 153 -3.63 8.35 0.73
CA PHE A 153 -2.93 8.07 1.99
C PHE A 153 -2.60 9.39 2.68
N LEU A 154 -3.22 9.65 3.83
CA LEU A 154 -3.11 10.92 4.55
C LEU A 154 -2.09 10.78 5.68
N PHE A 155 -1.12 11.70 5.70
CA PHE A 155 -0.07 11.80 6.71
C PHE A 155 -0.31 12.93 7.71
N GLU A 156 -1.32 13.78 7.46
CA GLU A 156 -1.59 15.03 8.18
C GLU A 156 -1.36 14.92 9.71
N ASP A 157 -0.34 15.65 10.18
CA ASP A 157 0.13 15.81 11.56
C ASP A 157 0.89 14.63 12.24
N PRO A 158 2.23 14.56 12.08
CA PRO A 158 3.07 15.39 11.21
C PRO A 158 3.13 14.86 9.77
N PRO A 159 3.25 15.75 8.76
CA PRO A 159 3.51 15.34 7.38
C PRO A 159 4.83 14.58 7.26
N VAL A 160 5.09 13.97 6.10
CA VAL A 160 6.41 13.41 5.79
C VAL A 160 7.44 14.55 5.79
N PRO A 161 8.37 14.62 6.76
CA PRO A 161 9.24 15.76 6.91
C PRO A 161 10.40 15.72 5.92
N ALA A 162 11.01 16.88 5.66
CA ALA A 162 12.31 16.98 5.01
C ALA A 162 13.39 16.25 5.81
N GLY A 163 14.29 15.55 5.11
CA GLY A 163 15.43 14.84 5.69
C GLY A 163 15.48 13.35 5.35
N ASP A 164 16.49 12.68 5.89
CA ASP A 164 16.91 11.36 5.41
C ASP A 164 15.99 10.19 5.80
N VAL A 165 15.02 10.43 6.68
CA VAL A 165 14.19 9.35 7.26
C VAL A 165 12.99 9.03 6.35
N GLY A 166 12.27 10.05 5.89
CA GLY A 166 11.09 9.90 5.03
C GLY A 166 9.94 9.12 5.67
N SER A 167 9.02 8.67 4.83
CA SER A 167 7.92 7.81 5.23
C SER A 167 8.37 6.37 5.45
N ARG A 168 7.56 5.65 6.20
CA ARG A 168 7.51 4.19 6.18
C ARG A 168 6.94 3.72 4.85
N PHE A 169 7.25 2.49 4.48
CA PHE A 169 6.55 1.84 3.38
C PHE A 169 5.09 1.64 3.75
N PHE A 170 4.21 2.26 2.98
CA PHE A 170 2.77 2.03 3.00
C PHE A 170 2.37 1.26 1.76
N PHE A 171 1.25 0.55 1.80
CA PHE A 171 0.90 -0.39 0.76
C PHE A 171 -0.60 -0.60 0.59
N LEU A 172 -0.93 -1.14 -0.59
CA LEU A 172 -2.19 -1.80 -0.89
C LEU A 172 -1.91 -3.28 -1.13
N HIS A 173 -2.60 -4.13 -0.38
CA HIS A 173 -2.69 -5.56 -0.67
C HIS A 173 -3.80 -5.78 -1.70
N THR A 174 -3.61 -6.78 -2.56
CA THR A 174 -4.58 -7.11 -3.61
C THR A 174 -4.71 -8.62 -3.79
N ASP A 175 -5.78 -9.05 -4.45
CA ASP A 175 -5.92 -10.43 -4.95
C ASP A 175 -5.44 -10.59 -6.40
N ALA A 176 -4.82 -9.54 -6.97
CA ALA A 176 -4.33 -9.54 -8.34
C ALA A 176 -3.04 -10.35 -8.47
N THR A 177 -2.88 -11.06 -9.59
CA THR A 177 -1.66 -11.83 -9.92
C THR A 177 -0.84 -11.23 -11.07
N ASN A 178 -1.40 -10.20 -11.72
CA ASN A 178 -0.82 -9.44 -12.83
C ASN A 178 -0.89 -7.95 -12.52
N TYR A 179 0.03 -7.18 -13.09
CA TYR A 179 0.12 -5.73 -12.93
C TYR A 179 0.62 -5.05 -14.20
N ALA A 180 0.38 -3.75 -14.30
CA ALA A 180 0.90 -2.89 -15.34
C ALA A 180 1.09 -1.47 -14.78
N SER A 181 1.89 -0.63 -15.45
CA SER A 181 2.00 0.79 -15.10
C SER A 181 0.85 1.59 -15.71
N THR A 182 -0.33 1.48 -15.11
CA THR A 182 -1.57 2.11 -15.61
C THR A 182 -2.16 3.15 -14.65
N ALA A 183 -1.79 3.10 -13.38
CA ALA A 183 -2.21 4.07 -12.38
C ALA A 183 -1.23 5.26 -12.35
N PHE A 184 -1.65 6.32 -11.66
CA PHE A 184 -0.83 7.48 -11.42
C PHE A 184 -0.97 7.94 -9.98
N TYR A 185 0.00 8.73 -9.52
CA TYR A 185 -0.09 9.44 -8.25
C TYR A 185 0.34 10.89 -8.38
N ASP A 186 -0.16 11.72 -7.49
CA ASP A 186 0.39 13.02 -7.17
C ASP A 186 0.60 13.16 -5.66
N LEU A 187 1.33 14.20 -5.28
CA LEU A 187 1.64 14.52 -3.90
C LEU A 187 1.01 15.86 -3.54
N LEU A 188 0.39 15.93 -2.37
CA LEU A 188 -0.08 17.16 -1.75
C LEU A 188 0.91 17.57 -0.66
N GLY A 189 1.35 18.82 -0.67
CA GLY A 189 2.27 19.30 0.37
C GLY A 189 2.35 20.81 0.53
N GLY A 190 2.96 21.19 1.65
CA GLY A 190 3.25 22.57 2.01
C GLY A 190 2.04 23.37 2.53
N PRO A 191 2.25 24.63 2.94
CA PRO A 191 1.28 25.40 3.74
C PRO A 191 -0.06 25.68 3.03
N ASN A 192 -0.11 25.54 1.70
CA ASN A 192 -1.31 25.77 0.91
C ASN A 192 -1.85 24.47 0.27
N GLN A 193 -1.37 23.30 0.70
CA GLN A 193 -1.78 22.02 0.12
C GLN A 193 -1.63 22.05 -1.42
N THR A 194 -0.43 22.39 -1.89
CA THR A 194 -0.15 22.47 -3.33
C THR A 194 0.05 21.07 -3.88
N LEU A 195 -0.34 20.87 -5.14
CA LEU A 195 -0.16 19.60 -5.85
C LEU A 195 1.17 19.58 -6.61
N SER A 196 1.80 18.41 -6.62
CA SER A 196 2.87 18.10 -7.57
C SER A 196 2.30 17.86 -8.98
N SER A 197 3.19 17.63 -9.94
CA SER A 197 2.80 16.92 -11.17
C SER A 197 2.33 15.50 -10.87
N GLU A 198 1.64 14.90 -11.84
CA GLU A 198 1.29 13.47 -11.82
C GLU A 198 2.48 12.61 -12.26
N PHE A 199 2.58 11.42 -11.65
CA PHE A 199 3.61 10.43 -11.91
C PHE A 199 2.98 9.07 -12.14
N SER A 200 3.46 8.32 -13.14
CA SER A 200 2.98 6.95 -13.37
C SER A 200 3.40 6.01 -12.24
N THR A 201 2.53 5.07 -11.86
CA THR A 201 2.83 3.97 -10.93
C THR A 201 2.23 2.66 -11.44
N PHE A 202 2.51 1.57 -10.74
CA PHE A 202 1.93 0.26 -11.00
C PHE A 202 0.57 0.10 -10.31
N ALA A 203 -0.32 -0.65 -10.95
CA ALA A 203 -1.60 -1.10 -10.42
C ALA A 203 -1.92 -2.51 -10.93
N PRO A 204 -2.87 -3.22 -10.29
CA PRO A 204 -3.45 -4.45 -10.80
C PRO A 204 -3.87 -4.34 -12.26
N ALA A 205 -3.55 -5.38 -13.03
CA ALA A 205 -4.01 -5.52 -14.39
C ALA A 205 -4.93 -6.75 -14.49
N PRO A 206 -6.04 -6.68 -15.24
CA PRO A 206 -6.81 -7.87 -15.55
C PRO A 206 -5.89 -8.90 -16.21
N ALA A 207 -6.07 -10.18 -15.87
CA ALA A 207 -5.33 -11.24 -16.51
C ALA A 207 -5.54 -11.16 -18.02
N VAL A 208 -4.45 -10.96 -18.77
CA VAL A 208 -4.50 -11.01 -20.23
C VAL A 208 -4.86 -12.46 -20.58
N PRO A 209 -6.02 -12.72 -21.20
CA PRO A 209 -6.38 -14.07 -21.59
C PRO A 209 -5.27 -14.59 -22.49
N GLU A 210 -4.61 -15.70 -22.11
CA GLU A 210 -3.51 -16.22 -22.92
C GLU A 210 -4.00 -16.38 -24.37
N PRO A 211 -3.39 -15.70 -25.35
CA PRO A 211 -4.01 -15.49 -26.64
C PRO A 211 -3.96 -16.79 -27.43
N SER A 212 -5.01 -17.61 -27.37
CA SER A 212 -5.24 -18.78 -28.24
C SER A 212 -4.04 -19.72 -28.44
N SER A 213 -2.99 -19.63 -27.63
CA SER A 213 -1.70 -20.29 -27.91
C SER A 213 -1.84 -21.78 -27.69
N VAL A 214 -2.63 -22.16 -26.68
CA VAL A 214 -3.14 -23.51 -26.47
C VAL A 214 -4.01 -23.97 -27.65
N LEU A 215 -4.84 -23.09 -28.21
CA LEU A 215 -5.71 -23.39 -29.35
C LEU A 215 -4.90 -23.57 -30.66
N LEU A 216 -3.91 -22.72 -30.92
CA LEU A 216 -2.97 -22.82 -32.04
C LEU A 216 -2.07 -24.03 -31.89
N MET A 217 -1.61 -24.34 -30.68
CA MET A 217 -0.83 -25.55 -30.41
C MET A 217 -1.69 -26.80 -30.64
N SER A 218 -2.94 -26.82 -30.18
CA SER A 218 -3.83 -27.97 -30.38
C SER A 218 -4.27 -28.13 -31.83
N VAL A 219 -4.55 -27.04 -32.56
CA VAL A 219 -4.78 -27.05 -34.02
C VAL A 219 -3.53 -27.52 -34.76
N GLY A 220 -2.34 -27.04 -34.37
CA GLY A 220 -1.06 -27.45 -34.94
C GLY A 220 -0.79 -28.95 -34.76
N LEU A 221 -0.97 -29.47 -33.55
CA LEU A 221 -0.81 -30.89 -33.23
C LEU A 221 -1.85 -31.76 -33.96
N ALA A 222 -3.10 -31.32 -34.05
CA ALA A 222 -4.13 -32.01 -34.82
C ALA A 222 -3.79 -32.05 -36.31
N GLY A 223 -3.29 -30.95 -36.87
CA GLY A 223 -2.82 -30.87 -38.25
C GLY A 223 -1.67 -31.85 -38.53
N ILE A 224 -0.67 -31.89 -37.66
CA ILE A 224 0.45 -32.84 -37.75
C ILE A 224 -0.06 -34.29 -37.67
N GLY A 225 -0.99 -34.58 -36.76
CA GLY A 225 -1.60 -35.91 -36.62
C GLY A 225 -2.34 -36.39 -37.88
N VAL A 226 -3.09 -35.50 -38.54
CA VAL A 226 -3.80 -35.82 -39.80
C VAL A 226 -2.81 -36.11 -40.94
N VAL A 227 -1.74 -35.31 -41.06
CA VAL A 227 -0.70 -35.51 -42.09
C VAL A 227 0.07 -36.82 -41.85
N ALA A 228 0.46 -37.11 -40.61
CA ALA A 228 1.14 -38.35 -40.25
C ALA A 228 0.30 -39.59 -40.55
N ARG A 229 -1.01 -39.55 -40.26
CA ARG A 229 -1.93 -40.67 -40.53
C ARG A 229 -2.10 -40.96 -42.02
N ARG A 230 -2.06 -39.95 -42.89
CA ARG A 230 -2.14 -40.13 -44.34
C ARG A 230 -0.90 -40.81 -44.90
N ARG A 231 0.30 -40.51 -44.38
CA ARG A 231 1.55 -41.14 -44.82
C ARG A 231 1.69 -42.61 -44.40
N MET A 232 1.04 -43.04 -43.33
CA MET A 232 1.09 -44.44 -42.89
C MET A 232 0.10 -45.37 -43.63
N ARG A 233 -0.79 -44.82 -44.47
CA ARG A 233 -1.86 -45.57 -45.15
C ARG A 233 -1.69 -45.64 -46.67
N GLY A 234 -0.66 -45.03 -47.23
CA GLY A 234 -0.27 -45.16 -48.65
C GLY A 234 1.07 -45.84 -48.74
#